data_AF-A0A9W7B682-F1
#
_entry.id   AF-A0A9W7B682-F1
#
_cell.length_a   1.000
_cell.length_b   1.000
_cell.length_c   1.000
_cell.angle_alpha   90.00
_cell.angle_beta   90.00
_cell.angle_gamma   90.00
#
_symmetry.space_group_name_H-M   'P 1'
#
loop_
_entity.id
_entity.type
_entity.pdbx_description
1 polymer ?
#
loop_
_entity_poly.entity_id
_entity_poly.type
_entity_poly.pdbx_seq_one_letter_code
_entity_poly.pdbx_strand_id
1 'polypeptide(L)'
;MPNKGIHSSASLAKLTAQRRLKVQAMAEKEAERARKSRLESLLAQKLVAKYGTRMKSPTNVVIKRTVKSFLANAKHISEADLKNVEEAVKKAIEEPESSFASTGGVPESSDSRAPASRSSSKANLGVTKTPLVLDPDDPKTNPWTVMDTLKAIDAEESLKQDKINLLAERKAMAKTLDQQMSIEGIRARQQKKEDEAYLAQQQRMLNEWKREQEFADKIIHEKNLQMRKIRQEQMDEKKARFAKIRQDDRAKELRDIAACKRELKKEKDDIERSKAEERKRLEKIKIANIEKEKVLEKKKQKAVAWEMKLAADYIANEEAKDRAREQALIDRMSRYEEIGQQWADSGAGKKQREAELALERKILREAQAKDQADIDRENNDKEQLRLNKKMMMETNKKMAFEKARRDKAQADKDSIYANRFRREGEAFGAEEEVRKQEERGKARAHCELLKLQMEEQKTLQKRVDMSETEMSLNRAQMDLILKDPVTGAKIMKKLTEKKEMKQSVAFKYKSNVPGLTMNN
;
A
#
# COMPACT_ATOMS: atom_id res chain seq x y z
N MET A 1 29.79 -24.59 30.69
CA MET A 1 29.20 -24.18 29.40
C MET A 1 29.14 -22.66 29.35
N PRO A 2 29.89 -21.98 28.46
CA PRO A 2 29.91 -20.52 28.42
C PRO A 2 28.63 -19.96 27.81
N ASN A 3 28.02 -19.02 28.52
CA ASN A 3 26.76 -18.36 28.24
C ASN A 3 26.91 -17.45 27.00
N LYS A 4 26.44 -17.90 25.84
CA LYS A 4 26.33 -17.07 24.62
C LYS A 4 24.93 -16.46 24.60
N GLY A 5 24.83 -15.12 24.54
CA GLY A 5 23.62 -14.51 23.96
C GLY A 5 23.02 -13.28 24.64
N ILE A 6 23.80 -12.41 25.29
CA ILE A 6 23.31 -11.05 25.60
C ILE A 6 23.92 -10.10 24.59
N HIS A 7 23.22 -9.89 23.48
CA HIS A 7 23.52 -8.80 22.55
C HIS A 7 23.32 -7.48 23.29
N SER A 8 24.40 -6.74 23.52
CA SER A 8 24.34 -5.43 24.17
C SER A 8 23.41 -4.50 23.39
N SER A 9 22.71 -3.58 24.07
CA SER A 9 21.82 -2.59 23.46
C SER A 9 22.51 -1.81 22.32
N ALA A 10 23.82 -1.58 22.43
CA ALA A 10 24.65 -0.99 21.39
C ALA A 10 24.76 -1.84 20.11
N SER A 11 24.78 -3.17 20.23
CA SER A 11 24.79 -4.07 19.07
C SER A 11 23.45 -4.09 18.33
N LEU A 12 22.32 -4.01 19.06
CA LEU A 12 20.98 -3.86 18.48
C LEU A 12 20.78 -2.49 17.81
N ALA A 13 21.34 -1.42 18.38
CA ALA A 13 21.33 -0.09 17.78
C ALA A 13 22.14 -0.05 16.46
N LYS A 14 23.30 -0.72 16.39
CA LYS A 14 24.09 -0.82 15.16
C LYS A 14 23.37 -1.63 14.06
N LEU A 15 22.72 -2.73 14.43
CA LEU A 15 21.91 -3.56 13.51
C LEU A 15 20.71 -2.79 12.94
N THR A 16 20.02 -1.99 13.77
CA THR A 16 18.90 -1.16 13.32
C THR A 16 19.36 0.00 12.43
N ALA A 17 20.52 0.61 12.70
CA ALA A 17 21.12 1.62 11.83
C ALA A 17 21.53 1.05 10.45
N GLN A 18 22.16 -0.12 10.41
CA GLN A 18 22.50 -0.80 9.15
C GLN A 18 21.26 -1.18 8.34
N ARG A 19 20.18 -1.63 8.99
CA ARG A 19 18.89 -1.88 8.33
C ARG A 19 18.31 -0.60 7.72
N ARG A 20 18.35 0.53 8.45
CA ARG A 20 17.85 1.82 7.94
C ARG A 20 18.65 2.30 6.71
N LEU A 21 19.98 2.20 6.75
CA LEU A 21 20.84 2.54 5.60
C LEU A 21 20.54 1.64 4.38
N LYS A 22 20.31 0.34 4.61
CA LYS A 22 19.95 -0.58 3.52
C LYS A 22 18.58 -0.27 2.91
N VAL A 23 17.59 0.10 3.74
CA VAL A 23 16.26 0.53 3.27
C VAL A 23 16.34 1.83 2.48
N GLN A 24 17.14 2.79 2.95
CA GLN A 24 17.36 4.05 2.26
C GLN A 24 18.05 3.84 0.90
N ALA A 25 19.10 3.01 0.85
CA ALA A 25 19.79 2.67 -0.40
C ALA A 25 18.87 1.92 -1.40
N MET A 26 17.92 1.11 -0.92
CA MET A 26 16.91 0.47 -1.77
C MET A 26 15.91 1.50 -2.33
N ALA A 27 15.45 2.44 -1.48
CA ALA A 27 14.55 3.52 -1.91
C ALA A 27 15.22 4.46 -2.94
N GLU A 28 16.50 4.79 -2.77
CA GLU A 28 17.28 5.58 -3.73
C GLU A 28 17.42 4.84 -5.07
N LYS A 29 17.70 3.53 -5.06
CA LYS A 29 17.74 2.71 -6.28
C LYS A 29 16.39 2.64 -6.99
N GLU A 30 15.28 2.57 -6.25
CA GLU A 30 13.93 2.62 -6.83
C GLU A 30 13.61 3.99 -7.43
N ALA A 31 13.99 5.07 -6.76
CA ALA A 31 13.86 6.43 -7.27
C ALA A 31 14.67 6.64 -8.57
N GLU A 32 15.90 6.12 -8.64
CA GLU A 32 16.72 6.14 -9.85
C GLU A 32 16.10 5.32 -10.99
N ARG A 33 15.57 4.12 -10.72
CA ARG A 33 14.84 3.32 -11.72
C ARG A 33 13.61 4.05 -12.24
N ALA A 34 12.83 4.69 -11.36
CA ALA A 34 11.67 5.48 -11.75
C ALA A 34 12.08 6.69 -12.62
N ARG A 35 13.18 7.36 -12.28
CA ARG A 35 13.73 8.46 -13.08
C ARG A 35 14.20 7.98 -14.46
N LYS A 36 14.91 6.86 -14.53
CA LYS A 36 15.34 6.23 -15.80
C LYS A 36 14.15 5.84 -16.68
N SER A 37 13.10 5.26 -16.11
CA SER A 37 11.89 4.87 -16.85
C SER A 37 11.12 6.09 -17.39
N ARG A 38 11.02 7.18 -16.61
CA ARG A 38 10.44 8.45 -17.11
C ARG A 38 11.25 9.03 -18.26
N LEU A 39 12.57 9.01 -18.15
CA LEU A 39 13.47 9.51 -19.19
C LEU A 39 13.41 8.64 -20.45
N GLU A 40 13.31 7.32 -20.32
CA GLU A 40 13.06 6.38 -21.42
C GLU A 40 11.80 6.74 -22.18
N SER A 41 10.69 6.96 -21.47
CA SER A 41 9.41 7.32 -22.08
C SER A 41 9.49 8.66 -22.82
N LEU A 42 10.06 9.69 -22.19
CA LEU A 42 10.19 11.02 -22.79
C LEU A 42 11.09 11.02 -24.03
N LEU A 43 12.24 10.33 -23.97
CA LEU A 43 13.21 10.30 -25.05
C LEU A 43 12.70 9.46 -26.22
N ALA A 44 12.08 8.31 -25.94
CA ALA A 44 11.40 7.52 -26.96
C ALA A 44 10.24 8.29 -27.61
N GLN A 45 9.44 9.04 -26.84
CA GLN A 45 8.36 9.85 -27.38
C GLN A 45 8.89 10.96 -28.31
N LYS A 46 9.94 11.67 -27.90
CA LYS A 46 10.55 12.74 -28.72
C LYS A 46 11.16 12.19 -30.02
N LEU A 47 11.87 11.06 -29.96
CA LEU A 47 12.48 10.46 -31.15
C LEU A 47 11.45 9.80 -32.07
N VAL A 48 10.39 9.19 -31.52
CA VAL A 48 9.24 8.71 -32.31
C VAL A 48 8.49 9.87 -32.96
N ALA A 49 8.34 11.01 -32.29
CA ALA A 49 7.72 12.19 -32.89
C ALA A 49 8.60 12.80 -34.01
N LYS A 50 9.93 12.71 -33.89
CA LYS A 50 10.88 13.29 -34.86
C LYS A 50 11.14 12.38 -36.07
N TYR A 51 11.23 11.06 -35.87
CA TYR A 51 11.65 10.10 -36.89
C TYR A 51 10.65 8.94 -37.12
N GLY A 52 9.57 8.86 -36.34
CA GLY A 52 8.59 7.78 -36.45
C GLY A 52 7.57 7.97 -37.59
N THR A 53 7.07 6.87 -38.14
CA THR A 53 6.06 6.86 -39.20
C THR A 53 4.77 6.21 -38.71
N ARG A 54 3.62 6.92 -38.71
CA ARG A 54 2.29 6.47 -38.24
C ARG A 54 2.25 5.75 -36.87
N MET A 55 1.05 5.58 -36.31
CA MET A 55 0.87 4.84 -35.05
C MET A 55 1.13 3.34 -35.30
N LYS A 56 2.17 2.78 -34.63
CA LYS A 56 2.60 1.35 -34.65
C LYS A 56 3.47 0.85 -35.83
N SER A 57 4.30 1.69 -36.45
CA SER A 57 5.30 1.22 -37.43
C SER A 57 6.46 0.42 -36.78
N PRO A 58 7.08 -0.54 -37.51
CA PRO A 58 8.31 -1.22 -37.09
C PRO A 58 9.46 -0.25 -36.75
N THR A 59 9.52 0.93 -37.39
CA THR A 59 10.50 1.98 -37.06
C THR A 59 10.36 2.46 -35.62
N ASN A 60 9.13 2.61 -35.11
CA ASN A 60 8.88 3.00 -33.72
C ASN A 60 9.37 1.95 -32.71
N VAL A 61 9.38 0.67 -33.09
CA VAL A 61 9.92 -0.42 -32.26
C VAL A 61 11.45 -0.35 -32.20
N VAL A 62 12.10 -0.05 -33.34
CA VAL A 62 13.55 0.15 -33.42
C VAL A 62 13.99 1.35 -32.58
N ILE A 63 13.27 2.49 -32.65
CA ILE A 63 13.52 3.68 -31.84
C ILE A 63 13.41 3.37 -30.34
N LYS A 64 12.35 2.67 -29.92
CA LYS A 64 12.17 2.30 -28.50
C LYS A 64 13.27 1.36 -28.00
N ARG A 65 13.70 0.41 -28.84
CA ARG A 65 14.76 -0.55 -28.49
C ARG A 65 16.12 0.11 -28.33
N THR A 66 16.47 1.02 -29.23
CA THR A 66 17.74 1.79 -29.18
C THR A 66 17.79 2.71 -27.96
N VAL A 67 16.72 3.44 -27.66
CA VAL A 67 16.60 4.27 -26.44
C VAL A 67 16.71 3.42 -25.17
N LYS A 68 16.05 2.27 -25.12
CA LYS A 68 16.11 1.36 -23.97
C LYS A 68 17.51 0.76 -23.76
N SER A 69 18.18 0.37 -24.83
CA SER A 69 19.56 -0.14 -24.79
C SER A 69 20.54 0.90 -24.26
N PHE A 70 20.41 2.15 -24.71
CA PHE A 70 21.23 3.25 -24.24
C PHE A 70 21.06 3.53 -22.73
N LEU A 71 19.83 3.60 -22.24
CA LEU A 71 19.57 3.91 -20.82
C LEU A 71 19.90 2.77 -19.86
N ALA A 72 19.91 1.53 -20.35
CA ALA A 72 20.40 0.39 -19.60
C ALA A 72 21.92 0.48 -19.35
N ASN A 73 22.69 0.99 -20.31
CA ASN A 73 24.15 1.06 -20.26
C ASN A 73 24.69 2.39 -19.68
N ALA A 74 23.90 3.46 -19.70
CA ALA A 74 24.32 4.77 -19.22
C ALA A 74 24.34 4.85 -17.66
N LYS A 75 25.53 5.13 -17.10
CA LYS A 75 25.71 5.53 -15.68
C LYS A 75 25.54 7.04 -15.47
N HIS A 76 26.00 7.84 -16.43
CA HIS A 76 25.77 9.28 -16.53
C HIS A 76 25.28 9.61 -17.95
N ILE A 77 24.43 10.62 -18.09
CA ILE A 77 23.85 11.05 -19.37
C ILE A 77 24.34 12.47 -19.61
N SER A 78 25.30 12.64 -20.52
CA SER A 78 25.75 13.95 -21.00
C SER A 78 24.98 14.39 -22.25
N GLU A 79 25.10 15.65 -22.62
CA GLU A 79 24.50 16.17 -23.86
C GLU A 79 25.10 15.53 -25.13
N ALA A 80 26.39 15.18 -25.08
CA ALA A 80 27.05 14.44 -26.15
C ALA A 80 26.45 13.04 -26.34
N ASP A 81 26.10 12.36 -25.24
CA ASP A 81 25.48 11.04 -25.32
C ASP A 81 24.08 11.09 -25.93
N LEU A 82 23.31 12.16 -25.68
CA LEU A 82 22.00 12.36 -26.29
C LEU A 82 22.11 12.55 -27.82
N LYS A 83 23.15 13.24 -28.30
CA LYS A 83 23.43 13.37 -29.74
C LYS A 83 23.80 12.02 -30.36
N ASN A 84 24.63 11.23 -29.68
CA ASN A 84 25.02 9.89 -30.14
C ASN A 84 23.81 8.94 -30.24
N VAL A 85 22.85 9.03 -29.32
CA VAL A 85 21.59 8.26 -29.39
C VAL A 85 20.74 8.68 -30.57
N GLU A 86 20.68 9.98 -30.85
CA GLU A 86 19.95 10.50 -31.99
C GLU A 86 20.57 10.03 -33.32
N GLU A 87 21.89 10.07 -33.45
CA GLU A 87 22.60 9.52 -34.62
C GLU A 87 22.42 8.01 -34.76
N ALA A 88 22.48 7.25 -33.66
CA ALA A 88 22.24 5.81 -33.67
C ALA A 88 20.80 5.47 -34.09
N VAL A 89 19.82 6.29 -33.69
CA VAL A 89 18.43 6.15 -34.12
C VAL A 89 18.26 6.48 -35.60
N LYS A 90 18.91 7.54 -36.08
CA LYS A 90 18.88 7.91 -37.50
C LYS A 90 19.45 6.80 -38.38
N LYS A 91 20.63 6.26 -38.02
CA LYS A 91 21.28 5.15 -38.72
C LYS A 91 20.42 3.88 -38.72
N ALA A 92 19.80 3.55 -37.60
CA ALA A 92 18.95 2.36 -37.47
C ALA A 92 17.61 2.46 -38.23
N ILE A 93 17.19 3.66 -38.64
CA ILE A 93 16.00 3.90 -39.46
C ILE A 93 16.35 3.92 -40.96
N GLU A 94 17.58 4.32 -41.33
CA GLU A 94 18.04 4.34 -42.73
C GLU A 94 18.46 2.94 -43.25
N GLU A 95 19.01 2.05 -42.40
CA GLU A 95 19.38 0.68 -42.80
C GLU A 95 18.22 -0.26 -43.23
N PRO A 96 16.99 -0.23 -42.67
CA PRO A 96 15.92 -1.16 -43.04
C PRO A 96 15.29 -0.96 -44.44
N GLU A 97 15.57 0.13 -45.15
CA GLU A 97 15.05 0.31 -46.52
C GLU A 97 15.86 -0.39 -47.62
N SER A 98 17.04 -0.95 -47.28
CA SER A 98 17.97 -1.52 -48.26
C SER A 98 17.80 -3.02 -48.54
N SER A 99 16.87 -3.71 -47.88
CA SER A 99 16.78 -5.18 -47.94
C SER A 99 15.43 -5.78 -48.36
N PHE A 100 14.45 -4.98 -48.81
CA PHE A 100 13.09 -5.50 -49.12
C PHE A 100 12.48 -5.13 -50.49
N ALA A 101 13.23 -4.51 -51.40
CA ALA A 101 12.73 -4.17 -52.75
C ALA A 101 13.31 -5.11 -53.82
N SER A 102 12.77 -6.33 -53.93
CA SER A 102 12.92 -7.14 -55.15
C SER A 102 11.74 -8.10 -55.29
N THR A 103 10.57 -7.53 -55.58
CA THR A 103 9.39 -8.26 -56.04
C THR A 103 9.27 -8.12 -57.55
N GLY A 104 9.36 -9.26 -58.24
CA GLY A 104 8.75 -9.43 -59.55
C GLY A 104 7.22 -9.35 -59.45
N GLY A 105 6.59 -8.91 -60.53
CA GLY A 105 5.15 -8.80 -60.63
C GLY A 105 4.72 -8.09 -61.93
N VAL A 106 4.60 -8.86 -62.99
CA VAL A 106 3.74 -8.61 -64.17
C VAL A 106 2.45 -9.43 -63.90
N PRO A 107 1.21 -8.93 -64.10
CA PRO A 107 0.55 -9.10 -65.41
C PRO A 107 -0.55 -8.09 -65.82
N GLU A 108 -0.91 -8.19 -67.11
CA GLU A 108 -2.21 -7.96 -67.81
C GLU A 108 -2.92 -6.60 -67.71
N SER A 109 -3.05 -5.84 -68.82
CA SER A 109 -4.02 -5.96 -69.95
C SER A 109 -5.38 -5.29 -69.69
N SER A 110 -5.71 -4.25 -70.47
CA SER A 110 -6.99 -4.18 -71.19
C SER A 110 -7.10 -2.95 -72.12
N ASP A 111 -7.64 -3.25 -73.30
CA ASP A 111 -8.52 -2.46 -74.17
C ASP A 111 -8.02 -1.50 -75.27
N SER A 112 -7.92 -2.07 -76.48
CA SER A 112 -8.89 -1.91 -77.59
C SER A 112 -9.33 -0.51 -78.04
N ARG A 113 -8.91 -0.10 -79.26
CA ARG A 113 -9.84 0.39 -80.31
C ARG A 113 -9.17 0.50 -81.69
N ALA A 114 -9.58 -0.34 -82.64
CA ALA A 114 -9.36 -0.11 -84.08
C ALA A 114 -10.69 -0.38 -84.82
N PRO A 115 -11.13 0.50 -85.74
CA PRO A 115 -12.41 0.34 -86.41
C PRO A 115 -12.29 -0.56 -87.65
N ALA A 116 -13.26 -1.47 -87.79
CA ALA A 116 -13.49 -2.24 -89.00
C ALA A 116 -14.06 -1.36 -90.12
N SER A 117 -13.34 -1.25 -91.25
CA SER A 117 -13.88 -0.72 -92.50
C SER A 117 -14.62 -1.83 -93.26
N ARG A 118 -15.88 -1.55 -93.57
CA ARG A 118 -16.73 -2.28 -94.51
C ARG A 118 -16.05 -2.39 -95.89
N SER A 119 -16.09 -3.58 -96.48
CA SER A 119 -16.15 -3.72 -97.95
C SER A 119 -17.10 -4.87 -98.30
N SER A 120 -18.33 -4.48 -98.60
CA SER A 120 -19.34 -5.32 -99.22
C SER A 120 -19.14 -5.33 -100.74
N SER A 121 -18.86 -6.50 -101.30
CA SER A 121 -18.98 -6.75 -102.74
C SER A 121 -19.76 -8.06 -102.94
N LYS A 122 -21.09 -7.93 -102.94
CA LYS A 122 -22.02 -8.95 -103.43
C LYS A 122 -22.07 -8.83 -104.96
N ALA A 123 -21.43 -9.75 -105.66
CA ALA A 123 -21.76 -10.06 -107.05
C ALA A 123 -22.85 -11.14 -107.03
N ASN A 124 -24.09 -10.73 -107.28
CA ASN A 124 -25.23 -11.62 -107.45
C ASN A 124 -25.22 -12.06 -108.93
N LEU A 125 -24.62 -13.22 -109.23
CA LEU A 125 -24.77 -13.89 -110.52
C LEU A 125 -25.86 -14.95 -110.36
N GLY A 126 -26.99 -14.72 -111.05
CA GLY A 126 -28.10 -15.65 -111.13
C GLY A 126 -27.66 -16.93 -111.84
N VAL A 127 -27.62 -18.03 -111.09
CA VAL A 127 -27.43 -19.37 -111.65
C VAL A 127 -28.79 -19.91 -112.04
N THR A 128 -29.08 -19.88 -113.33
CA THR A 128 -30.16 -20.65 -113.95
C THR A 128 -29.84 -22.13 -113.81
N LYS A 129 -30.70 -22.87 -113.12
CA LYS A 129 -30.61 -24.34 -112.99
C LYS A 129 -30.90 -25.00 -114.33
N THR A 130 -29.87 -25.25 -115.12
CA THR A 130 -29.92 -26.22 -116.22
C THR A 130 -29.50 -27.60 -115.69
N PRO A 131 -30.19 -28.69 -116.04
CA PRO A 131 -29.76 -30.04 -115.65
C PRO A 131 -28.40 -30.35 -116.29
N LEU A 132 -27.46 -30.83 -115.46
CA LEU A 132 -26.10 -31.19 -115.86
C LEU A 132 -26.15 -32.40 -116.80
N VAL A 133 -25.77 -32.22 -118.07
CA VAL A 133 -25.58 -33.33 -119.01
C VAL A 133 -24.14 -33.81 -118.87
N LEU A 134 -23.97 -35.06 -118.43
CA LEU A 134 -22.67 -35.69 -118.22
C LEU A 134 -22.16 -36.23 -119.56
N ASP A 135 -21.16 -35.56 -120.12
CA ASP A 135 -20.50 -35.97 -121.37
C ASP A 135 -19.13 -36.58 -121.03
N PRO A 136 -18.87 -37.87 -121.35
CA PRO A 136 -17.63 -38.55 -120.95
C PRO A 136 -16.36 -38.03 -121.64
N ASP A 137 -16.48 -37.26 -122.73
CA ASP A 137 -15.35 -36.72 -123.49
C ASP A 137 -14.98 -35.26 -123.16
N ASP A 138 -15.76 -34.57 -122.30
CA ASP A 138 -15.46 -33.20 -121.85
C ASP A 138 -14.78 -33.23 -120.46
N PRO A 139 -13.53 -32.73 -120.33
CA PRO A 139 -12.78 -32.73 -119.06
C PRO A 139 -13.45 -31.94 -117.93
N LYS A 140 -14.47 -31.12 -118.20
CA LYS A 140 -15.21 -30.36 -117.18
C LYS A 140 -16.50 -31.03 -116.70
N THR A 141 -17.10 -31.90 -117.52
CA THR A 141 -18.35 -32.64 -117.21
C THR A 141 -18.14 -34.14 -117.07
N ASN A 142 -16.88 -34.60 -117.14
CA ASN A 142 -16.48 -35.95 -116.81
C ASN A 142 -17.04 -36.35 -115.42
N PRO A 143 -17.76 -37.48 -115.31
CA PRO A 143 -18.35 -37.97 -114.07
C PRO A 143 -17.37 -38.02 -112.89
N TRP A 144 -16.10 -38.31 -113.12
CA TRP A 144 -15.06 -38.32 -112.09
C TRP A 144 -14.72 -36.93 -111.57
N THR A 145 -14.60 -35.95 -112.48
CA THR A 145 -14.33 -34.55 -112.13
C THR A 145 -15.51 -33.92 -111.41
N VAL A 146 -16.74 -34.26 -111.81
CA VAL A 146 -17.96 -33.84 -111.10
C VAL A 146 -18.02 -34.46 -109.70
N MET A 147 -17.68 -35.73 -109.53
CA MET A 147 -17.56 -36.39 -108.22
C MET A 147 -16.49 -35.75 -107.32
N ASP A 148 -15.32 -35.43 -107.87
CA ASP A 148 -14.26 -34.77 -107.10
C ASP A 148 -14.64 -33.33 -106.72
N THR A 149 -15.33 -32.60 -107.59
CA THR A 149 -15.88 -31.28 -107.25
C THR A 149 -16.99 -31.36 -106.21
N LEU A 150 -17.84 -32.39 -106.25
CA LEU A 150 -18.86 -32.65 -105.22
C LEU A 150 -18.19 -32.94 -103.87
N LYS A 151 -17.17 -33.82 -103.84
CA LYS A 151 -16.39 -34.10 -102.63
C LYS A 151 -15.67 -32.85 -102.10
N ALA A 152 -15.19 -31.99 -102.99
CA ALA A 152 -14.58 -30.72 -102.59
C ALA A 152 -15.62 -29.77 -101.97
N ILE A 153 -16.83 -29.69 -102.54
CA ILE A 153 -17.93 -28.90 -101.98
C ILE A 153 -18.38 -29.47 -100.61
N ASP A 154 -18.55 -30.78 -100.49
CA ASP A 154 -18.89 -31.44 -99.21
C ASP A 154 -17.79 -31.21 -98.15
N ALA A 155 -16.52 -31.21 -98.55
CA ALA A 155 -15.41 -30.87 -97.68
C ALA A 155 -15.44 -29.39 -97.26
N GLU A 156 -15.76 -28.46 -98.17
CA GLU A 156 -15.93 -27.04 -97.82
C GLU A 156 -17.14 -26.78 -96.91
N GLU A 157 -18.25 -27.49 -97.13
CA GLU A 157 -19.43 -27.40 -96.27
C GLU A 157 -19.17 -27.99 -94.89
N SER A 158 -18.49 -29.14 -94.78
CA SER A 158 -18.08 -29.70 -93.50
C SER A 158 -17.13 -28.77 -92.74
N LEU A 159 -16.16 -28.15 -93.41
CA LEU A 159 -15.28 -27.13 -92.78
C LEU A 159 -16.04 -25.89 -92.30
N LYS A 160 -17.07 -25.44 -93.04
CA LYS A 160 -17.94 -24.34 -92.60
C LYS A 160 -18.74 -24.74 -91.36
N GLN A 161 -19.28 -25.96 -91.35
CA GLN A 161 -20.02 -26.53 -90.23
C GLN A 161 -19.13 -26.64 -88.99
N ASP A 162 -17.90 -27.15 -89.15
CA ASP A 162 -16.91 -27.27 -88.09
C ASP A 162 -16.54 -25.92 -87.51
N LYS A 163 -16.35 -24.90 -88.35
CA LYS A 163 -16.08 -23.52 -87.89
C LYS A 163 -17.26 -22.95 -87.09
N ILE A 164 -18.49 -23.22 -87.50
CA ILE A 164 -19.70 -22.80 -86.77
C ILE A 164 -19.76 -23.52 -85.42
N ASN A 165 -19.49 -24.82 -85.39
CA ASN A 165 -19.45 -25.63 -84.17
C ASN A 165 -18.37 -25.12 -83.20
N LEU A 166 -17.15 -24.85 -83.70
CA LEU A 166 -16.04 -24.30 -82.90
C LEU A 166 -16.38 -22.93 -82.29
N LEU A 167 -17.08 -22.07 -83.05
CA LEU A 167 -17.56 -20.79 -82.54
C LEU A 167 -18.67 -20.95 -81.50
N ALA A 168 -19.56 -21.93 -81.67
CA ALA A 168 -20.61 -22.25 -80.70
C ALA A 168 -20.03 -22.81 -79.40
N GLU A 169 -19.06 -23.72 -79.49
CA GLU A 169 -18.30 -24.26 -78.34
C GLU A 169 -17.54 -23.15 -77.61
N ARG A 170 -16.85 -22.27 -78.35
CA ARG A 170 -16.14 -21.13 -77.75
C ARG A 170 -17.10 -20.18 -77.01
N LYS A 171 -18.29 -19.94 -77.56
CA LYS A 171 -19.34 -19.14 -76.88
C LYS A 171 -19.88 -19.85 -75.63
N ALA A 172 -20.07 -21.16 -75.68
CA ALA A 172 -20.51 -21.94 -74.53
C ALA A 172 -19.45 -21.90 -73.40
N MET A 173 -18.17 -22.05 -73.76
CA MET A 173 -17.05 -21.96 -72.82
C MET A 173 -16.89 -20.57 -72.20
N ALA A 174 -17.07 -19.50 -72.98
CA ALA A 174 -17.07 -18.14 -72.45
C ALA A 174 -18.21 -17.94 -71.43
N LYS A 175 -19.42 -18.46 -71.73
CA LYS A 175 -20.57 -18.37 -70.84
C LYS A 175 -20.36 -19.15 -69.53
N THR A 176 -19.71 -20.31 -69.57
CA THR A 176 -19.40 -21.08 -68.34
C THR A 176 -18.32 -20.39 -67.50
N LEU A 177 -17.31 -19.80 -68.11
CA LEU A 177 -16.29 -18.98 -67.41
C LEU A 177 -16.93 -17.76 -66.73
N ASP A 178 -17.81 -17.03 -67.42
CA ASP A 178 -18.51 -15.88 -66.84
C ASP A 178 -19.39 -16.30 -65.65
N GLN A 179 -20.05 -17.45 -65.74
CA GLN A 179 -20.81 -18.02 -64.62
C GLN A 179 -19.92 -18.37 -63.43
N GLN A 180 -18.76 -19.00 -63.67
CA GLN A 180 -17.79 -19.32 -62.61
C GLN A 180 -17.27 -18.04 -61.94
N MET A 181 -16.86 -17.05 -62.73
CA MET A 181 -16.43 -15.73 -62.22
C MET A 181 -17.53 -15.05 -61.40
N SER A 182 -18.79 -15.12 -61.84
CA SER A 182 -19.92 -14.56 -61.08
C SER A 182 -20.10 -15.26 -59.74
N ILE A 183 -20.01 -16.60 -59.69
CA ILE A 183 -20.14 -17.38 -58.45
C ILE A 183 -18.98 -17.05 -57.49
N GLU A 184 -17.76 -16.97 -58.01
CA GLU A 184 -16.58 -16.62 -57.23
C GLU A 184 -16.67 -15.18 -56.69
N GLY A 185 -17.16 -14.23 -57.50
CA GLY A 185 -17.42 -12.87 -57.08
C GLY A 185 -18.48 -12.76 -55.98
N ILE A 186 -19.53 -13.59 -56.02
CA ILE A 186 -20.55 -13.67 -54.95
C ILE A 186 -19.93 -14.24 -53.67
N ARG A 187 -19.15 -15.33 -53.75
CA ARG A 187 -18.45 -15.90 -52.59
C ARG A 187 -17.48 -14.92 -51.96
N ALA A 188 -16.67 -14.22 -52.76
CA ALA A 188 -15.74 -13.22 -52.26
C ALA A 188 -16.45 -12.08 -51.53
N ARG A 189 -17.64 -11.67 -52.00
CA ARG A 189 -18.47 -10.68 -51.31
C ARG A 189 -19.08 -11.23 -50.02
N GLN A 190 -19.47 -12.50 -49.98
CA GLN A 190 -19.95 -13.15 -48.76
C GLN A 190 -18.84 -13.26 -47.72
N GLN A 191 -17.66 -13.73 -48.10
CA GLN A 191 -16.49 -13.81 -47.21
C GLN A 191 -16.15 -12.43 -46.62
N LYS A 192 -16.12 -11.37 -47.44
CA LYS A 192 -15.92 -10.00 -46.94
C LYS A 192 -16.97 -9.58 -45.91
N LYS A 193 -18.24 -9.92 -46.13
CA LYS A 193 -19.31 -9.61 -45.16
C LYS A 193 -19.18 -10.42 -43.87
N GLU A 194 -18.76 -11.68 -43.96
CA GLU A 194 -18.49 -12.53 -42.79
C GLU A 194 -17.30 -11.99 -41.98
N ASP A 195 -16.21 -11.61 -42.65
CA ASP A 195 -15.04 -10.98 -42.03
C ASP A 195 -15.40 -9.65 -41.34
N GLU A 196 -16.17 -8.79 -42.03
CA GLU A 196 -16.66 -7.54 -41.46
C GLU A 196 -17.57 -7.77 -40.24
N ALA A 197 -18.47 -8.75 -40.31
CA ALA A 197 -19.34 -9.13 -39.19
C ALA A 197 -18.53 -9.68 -38.01
N TYR A 198 -17.52 -10.50 -38.28
CA TYR A 198 -16.61 -11.04 -37.27
C TYR A 198 -15.81 -9.93 -36.58
N LEU A 199 -15.25 -8.98 -37.33
CA LEU A 199 -14.55 -7.83 -36.78
C LEU A 199 -15.48 -6.94 -35.95
N ALA A 200 -16.70 -6.69 -36.43
CA ALA A 200 -17.70 -5.94 -35.67
C ALA A 200 -18.08 -6.64 -34.36
N GLN A 201 -18.19 -7.98 -34.36
CA GLN A 201 -18.42 -8.77 -33.15
C GLN A 201 -17.25 -8.67 -32.17
N GLN A 202 -16.00 -8.83 -32.64
CA GLN A 202 -14.82 -8.65 -31.79
C GLN A 202 -14.78 -7.25 -31.17
N GLN A 203 -15.11 -6.23 -31.95
CA GLN A 203 -15.13 -4.85 -31.47
C GLN A 203 -16.25 -4.62 -30.44
N ARG A 204 -17.41 -5.26 -30.59
CA ARG A 204 -18.48 -5.25 -29.58
C ARG A 204 -18.01 -5.90 -28.28
N MET A 205 -17.45 -7.11 -28.33
CA MET A 205 -16.94 -7.80 -27.13
C MET A 205 -15.84 -6.98 -26.43
N LEU A 206 -14.93 -6.37 -27.19
CA LEU A 206 -13.90 -5.50 -26.62
C LEU A 206 -14.50 -4.28 -25.91
N ASN A 207 -15.54 -3.67 -26.48
CA ASN A 207 -16.21 -2.53 -25.88
C ASN A 207 -17.03 -2.92 -24.65
N GLU A 208 -17.67 -4.09 -24.66
CA GLU A 208 -18.35 -4.67 -23.49
C GLU A 208 -17.36 -4.91 -22.36
N TRP A 209 -16.25 -5.60 -22.65
CA TRP A 209 -15.18 -5.82 -21.68
C TRP A 209 -14.62 -4.53 -21.09
N LYS A 210 -14.41 -3.49 -21.91
CA LYS A 210 -13.99 -2.16 -21.42
C LYS A 210 -15.02 -1.53 -20.48
N ARG A 211 -16.32 -1.62 -20.82
CA ARG A 211 -17.39 -1.10 -19.95
C ARG A 211 -17.46 -1.86 -18.63
N GLU A 212 -17.32 -3.18 -18.66
CA GLU A 212 -17.25 -4.02 -17.46
C GLU A 212 -16.05 -3.65 -16.59
N GLN A 213 -14.88 -3.42 -17.21
CA GLN A 213 -13.68 -2.99 -16.50
C GLN A 213 -13.87 -1.60 -15.87
N GLU A 214 -14.40 -0.63 -16.60
CA GLU A 214 -14.72 0.71 -16.06
C GLU A 214 -15.73 0.63 -14.92
N PHE A 215 -16.71 -0.26 -15.00
CA PHE A 215 -17.70 -0.49 -13.94
C PHE A 215 -17.06 -1.11 -12.70
N ALA A 216 -16.20 -2.12 -12.88
CA ALA A 216 -15.43 -2.73 -11.79
C ALA A 216 -14.53 -1.69 -11.10
N ASP A 217 -13.83 -0.86 -11.87
CA ASP A 217 -12.98 0.22 -11.35
C ASP A 217 -13.79 1.26 -10.58
N LYS A 218 -14.99 1.62 -11.06
CA LYS A 218 -15.91 2.51 -10.34
C LYS A 218 -16.35 1.92 -9.00
N ILE A 219 -16.69 0.62 -8.95
CA ILE A 219 -17.05 -0.07 -7.70
C ILE A 219 -15.87 -0.06 -6.72
N ILE A 220 -14.66 -0.38 -7.19
CA ILE A 220 -13.45 -0.37 -6.35
C ILE A 220 -13.18 1.06 -5.83
N HIS A 221 -13.31 2.06 -6.69
CA HIS A 221 -13.14 3.46 -6.32
C HIS A 221 -14.15 3.91 -5.27
N GLU A 222 -15.43 3.56 -5.44
CA GLU A 222 -16.50 3.89 -4.49
C GLU A 222 -16.28 3.21 -3.13
N LYS A 223 -15.94 1.92 -3.10
CA LYS A 223 -15.57 1.21 -1.87
C LYS A 223 -14.38 1.89 -1.17
N ASN A 224 -13.35 2.27 -1.92
CA ASN A 224 -12.21 3.00 -1.36
C ASN A 224 -12.60 4.37 -0.81
N LEU A 225 -13.52 5.08 -1.46
CA LEU A 225 -14.04 6.36 -0.98
C LEU A 225 -14.84 6.19 0.32
N GLN A 226 -15.71 5.19 0.39
CA GLN A 226 -16.47 4.84 1.60
C GLN A 226 -15.52 4.48 2.75
N MET A 227 -14.49 3.66 2.50
CA MET A 227 -13.47 3.33 3.49
C MET A 227 -12.69 4.55 3.98
N ARG A 228 -12.40 5.53 3.11
CA ARG A 228 -11.80 6.80 3.52
C ARG A 228 -12.73 7.63 4.39
N LYS A 229 -14.02 7.71 4.04
CA LYS A 229 -15.04 8.40 4.86
C LYS A 229 -15.14 7.79 6.26
N ILE A 230 -15.25 6.47 6.35
CA ILE A 230 -15.31 5.76 7.64
C ILE A 230 -14.05 6.04 8.48
N ARG A 231 -12.86 6.00 7.87
CA ARG A 231 -11.61 6.33 8.59
C ARG A 231 -11.58 7.78 9.06
N GLN A 232 -12.10 8.70 8.26
CA GLN A 232 -12.19 10.11 8.62
C GLN A 232 -13.16 10.31 9.80
N GLU A 233 -14.34 9.69 9.75
CA GLU A 233 -15.32 9.70 10.83
C GLU A 233 -14.74 9.12 12.12
N GLN A 234 -14.02 8.00 12.06
CA GLN A 234 -13.33 7.41 13.22
C GLN A 234 -12.27 8.36 13.81
N MET A 235 -11.52 9.07 12.95
CA MET A 235 -10.53 10.05 13.39
C MET A 235 -11.18 11.26 14.05
N ASP A 236 -12.30 11.73 13.50
CA ASP A 236 -13.04 12.87 14.03
C ASP A 236 -13.77 12.51 15.33
N GLU A 237 -14.33 11.30 15.44
CA GLU A 237 -14.89 10.78 16.69
C GLU A 237 -13.80 10.65 17.77
N LYS A 238 -12.63 10.13 17.42
CA LYS A 238 -11.48 10.05 18.33
C LYS A 238 -11.05 11.44 18.80
N LYS A 239 -10.94 12.42 17.90
CA LYS A 239 -10.65 13.82 18.26
C LYS A 239 -11.73 14.41 19.17
N ALA A 240 -13.00 14.17 18.89
CA ALA A 240 -14.11 14.65 19.71
C ALA A 240 -14.08 14.04 21.12
N ARG A 241 -13.78 12.74 21.24
CA ARG A 241 -13.58 12.07 22.54
C ARG A 241 -12.42 12.69 23.32
N PHE A 242 -11.28 12.94 22.68
CA PHE A 242 -10.15 13.62 23.34
C PHE A 242 -10.47 15.06 23.73
N ALA A 243 -11.20 15.80 22.89
CA ALA A 243 -11.64 17.15 23.21
C ALA A 243 -12.57 17.15 24.44
N LYS A 244 -13.50 16.20 24.51
CA LYS A 244 -14.40 16.03 25.66
C LYS A 244 -13.65 15.68 26.93
N ILE A 245 -12.73 14.70 26.88
CA ILE A 245 -11.88 14.34 28.04
C ILE A 245 -11.09 15.56 28.52
N ARG A 246 -10.45 16.30 27.60
CA ARG A 246 -9.71 17.52 27.94
C ARG A 246 -10.62 18.60 28.55
N GLN A 247 -11.86 18.72 28.09
CA GLN A 247 -12.82 19.65 28.67
C GLN A 247 -13.26 19.22 30.08
N ASP A 248 -13.52 17.92 30.28
CA ASP A 248 -13.85 17.35 31.59
C ASP A 248 -12.70 17.50 32.59
N ASP A 249 -11.46 17.29 32.15
CA ASP A 249 -10.27 17.46 32.99
C ASP A 249 -10.07 18.93 33.36
N ARG A 250 -10.19 19.87 32.40
CA ARG A 250 -10.20 21.30 32.72
C ARG A 250 -11.32 21.67 33.69
N ALA A 251 -12.50 21.07 33.56
CA ALA A 251 -13.61 21.33 34.45
C ALA A 251 -13.34 20.81 35.88
N LYS A 252 -12.67 19.65 36.02
CA LYS A 252 -12.19 19.15 37.32
C LYS A 252 -11.12 20.05 37.90
N GLU A 253 -10.09 20.40 37.13
CA GLU A 253 -9.04 21.34 37.56
C GLU A 253 -9.62 22.67 38.04
N LEU A 254 -10.60 23.23 37.33
CA LEU A 254 -11.27 24.47 37.75
C LEU A 254 -12.06 24.29 39.06
N ARG A 255 -12.70 23.14 39.28
CA ARG A 255 -13.38 22.82 40.54
C ARG A 255 -12.38 22.69 41.69
N ASP A 256 -11.25 22.03 41.46
CA ASP A 256 -10.20 21.83 42.47
C ASP A 256 -9.55 23.17 42.83
N ILE A 257 -9.23 24.01 41.84
CA ILE A 257 -8.75 25.38 42.05
C ILE A 257 -9.78 26.20 42.86
N ALA A 258 -11.08 26.06 42.57
CA ALA A 258 -12.12 26.74 43.31
C ALA A 258 -12.23 26.24 44.76
N ALA A 259 -12.05 24.94 45.01
CA ALA A 259 -11.99 24.36 46.35
C ALA A 259 -10.79 24.89 47.14
N CYS A 260 -9.58 24.84 46.56
CA CYS A 260 -8.37 25.38 47.19
C CYS A 260 -8.49 26.88 47.47
N LYS A 261 -9.10 27.67 46.56
CA LYS A 261 -9.36 29.09 46.82
C LYS A 261 -10.30 29.33 47.99
N ARG A 262 -11.32 28.48 48.17
CA ARG A 262 -12.24 28.55 49.31
C ARG A 262 -11.53 28.17 50.61
N GLU A 263 -10.69 27.15 50.60
CA GLU A 263 -9.89 26.73 51.75
C GLU A 263 -8.91 27.82 52.17
N LEU A 264 -8.13 28.36 51.22
CA LEU A 264 -7.24 29.50 51.49
C LEU A 264 -7.97 30.72 52.03
N LYS A 265 -9.20 30.98 51.57
CA LYS A 265 -10.01 32.07 52.11
C LYS A 265 -10.44 31.78 53.56
N LYS A 266 -10.88 30.56 53.86
CA LYS A 266 -11.22 30.15 55.23
C LYS A 266 -10.00 30.25 56.16
N GLU A 267 -8.84 29.76 55.74
CA GLU A 267 -7.61 29.88 56.52
C GLU A 267 -7.23 31.34 56.79
N LYS A 268 -7.35 32.22 55.79
CA LYS A 268 -7.14 33.67 55.98
C LYS A 268 -8.13 34.25 56.98
N ASP A 269 -9.42 33.95 56.84
CA ASP A 269 -10.47 34.41 57.75
C ASP A 269 -10.22 33.90 59.19
N ASP A 270 -9.78 32.65 59.36
CA ASP A 270 -9.46 32.07 60.66
C ASP A 270 -8.18 32.66 61.28
N ILE A 271 -7.16 32.95 60.47
CA ILE A 271 -5.97 33.70 60.92
C ILE A 271 -6.36 35.11 61.37
N GLU A 272 -7.22 35.80 60.62
CA GLU A 272 -7.71 37.14 61.00
C GLU A 272 -8.52 37.11 62.29
N ARG A 273 -9.39 36.11 62.47
CA ARG A 273 -10.13 35.88 63.72
C ARG A 273 -9.18 35.62 64.88
N SER A 274 -8.22 34.71 64.72
CA SER A 274 -7.20 34.41 65.74
C SER A 274 -6.42 35.66 66.13
N LYS A 275 -5.95 36.46 65.15
CA LYS A 275 -5.30 37.75 65.40
C LYS A 275 -6.21 38.73 66.14
N ALA A 276 -7.50 38.78 65.82
CA ALA A 276 -8.46 39.64 66.50
C ALA A 276 -8.71 39.19 67.95
N GLU A 277 -8.78 37.89 68.20
CA GLU A 277 -8.89 37.31 69.53
C GLU A 277 -7.63 37.56 70.37
N GLU A 278 -6.45 37.41 69.78
CA GLU A 278 -5.18 37.75 70.42
C GLU A 278 -5.11 39.24 70.79
N ARG A 279 -5.53 40.14 69.89
CA ARG A 279 -5.62 41.57 70.19
C ARG A 279 -6.55 41.85 71.36
N LYS A 280 -7.75 41.26 71.37
CA LYS A 280 -8.71 41.37 72.49
C LYS A 280 -8.12 40.82 73.79
N ARG A 281 -7.37 39.72 73.73
CA ARG A 281 -6.69 39.14 74.90
C ARG A 281 -5.60 40.07 75.44
N LEU A 282 -4.78 40.64 74.56
CA LEU A 282 -3.74 41.61 74.94
C LEU A 282 -4.36 42.89 75.53
N GLU A 283 -5.47 43.36 74.98
CA GLU A 283 -6.22 44.51 75.51
C GLU A 283 -6.75 44.23 76.92
N LYS A 284 -7.35 43.05 77.15
CA LYS A 284 -7.77 42.61 78.50
C LYS A 284 -6.60 42.57 79.49
N ILE A 285 -5.44 42.04 79.07
CA ILE A 285 -4.23 42.03 79.91
C ILE A 285 -3.77 43.45 80.23
N LYS A 286 -3.81 44.36 79.25
CA LYS A 286 -3.44 45.77 79.42
C LYS A 286 -4.36 46.46 80.44
N ILE A 287 -5.67 46.25 80.33
CA ILE A 287 -6.65 46.78 81.29
C ILE A 287 -6.38 46.22 82.70
N ALA A 288 -6.20 44.91 82.83
CA ALA A 288 -5.91 44.27 84.11
C ALA A 288 -4.58 44.77 84.73
N ASN A 289 -3.57 45.06 83.92
CA ASN A 289 -2.31 45.65 84.38
C ASN A 289 -2.50 47.08 84.88
N ILE A 290 -3.26 47.92 84.16
CA ILE A 290 -3.61 49.28 84.59
C ILE A 290 -4.39 49.25 85.92
N GLU A 291 -5.32 48.30 86.09
CA GLU A 291 -6.05 48.13 87.34
C GLU A 291 -5.13 47.71 88.50
N LYS A 292 -4.21 46.78 88.25
CA LYS A 292 -3.18 46.39 89.24
C LYS A 292 -2.31 47.57 89.64
N GLU A 293 -1.87 48.39 88.69
CA GLU A 293 -1.10 49.61 88.97
C GLU A 293 -1.91 50.59 89.82
N LYS A 294 -3.18 50.83 89.51
CA LYS A 294 -4.07 51.67 90.34
C LYS A 294 -4.22 51.12 91.76
N VAL A 295 -4.32 49.80 91.93
CA VAL A 295 -4.38 49.17 93.26
C VAL A 295 -3.06 49.34 94.01
N LEU A 296 -1.92 49.17 93.33
CA LEU A 296 -0.59 49.40 93.91
C LEU A 296 -0.41 50.87 94.31
N GLU A 297 -0.85 51.81 93.49
CA GLU A 297 -0.80 53.24 93.77
C GLU A 297 -1.68 53.61 94.97
N LYS A 298 -2.91 53.07 95.05
CA LYS A 298 -3.76 53.20 96.25
C LYS A 298 -3.10 52.61 97.50
N LYS A 299 -2.40 51.48 97.37
CA LYS A 299 -1.64 50.89 98.49
C LYS A 299 -0.46 51.78 98.89
N LYS A 300 0.27 52.34 97.93
CA LYS A 300 1.34 53.32 98.20
C LYS A 300 0.78 54.56 98.88
N GLN A 301 -0.33 55.12 98.42
CA GLN A 301 -0.99 56.26 99.06
C GLN A 301 -1.44 55.92 100.49
N LYS A 302 -1.98 54.71 100.72
CA LYS A 302 -2.31 54.24 102.07
C LYS A 302 -1.07 54.05 102.95
N ALA A 303 0.01 53.53 102.40
CA ALA A 303 1.29 53.37 103.11
C ALA A 303 1.88 54.73 103.47
N VAL A 304 1.90 55.69 102.54
CA VAL A 304 2.33 57.08 102.78
C VAL A 304 1.42 57.75 103.81
N ALA A 305 0.09 57.59 103.73
CA ALA A 305 -0.83 58.13 104.74
C ALA A 305 -0.61 57.50 106.11
N TRP A 306 -0.28 56.21 106.16
CA TRP A 306 0.07 55.50 107.39
C TRP A 306 1.42 55.95 107.93
N GLU A 307 2.42 56.19 107.08
CA GLU A 307 3.71 56.76 107.44
C GLU A 307 3.58 58.20 107.91
N MET A 308 2.73 59.02 107.28
CA MET A 308 2.40 60.37 107.76
C MET A 308 1.71 60.33 109.11
N LYS A 309 0.80 59.37 109.32
CA LYS A 309 0.17 59.17 110.63
C LYS A 309 1.20 58.73 111.67
N LEU A 310 2.09 57.81 111.32
CA LEU A 310 3.17 57.35 112.20
C LEU A 310 4.14 58.49 112.52
N ALA A 311 4.46 59.35 111.54
CA ALA A 311 5.29 60.54 111.75
C ALA A 311 4.58 61.56 112.62
N ALA A 312 3.27 61.79 112.44
CA ALA A 312 2.47 62.63 113.31
C ALA A 312 2.39 62.05 114.74
N ASP A 313 2.25 60.73 114.89
CA ASP A 313 2.31 60.05 116.18
C ASP A 313 3.73 60.12 116.78
N TYR A 314 4.78 60.15 115.96
CA TYR A 314 6.17 60.34 116.39
C TYR A 314 6.44 61.77 116.85
N ILE A 315 5.92 62.77 116.12
CA ILE A 315 5.97 64.19 116.49
C ILE A 315 5.14 64.42 117.75
N ALA A 316 3.93 63.86 117.84
CA ALA A 316 3.11 63.91 119.05
C ALA A 316 3.81 63.21 120.22
N ASN A 317 4.54 62.13 119.97
CA ASN A 317 5.40 61.49 120.97
C ASN A 317 6.64 62.32 121.31
N GLU A 318 7.22 63.08 120.38
CA GLU A 318 8.32 64.01 120.67
C GLU A 318 7.83 65.21 121.47
N GLU A 319 6.69 65.81 121.11
CA GLU A 319 6.01 66.83 121.91
C GLU A 319 5.58 66.29 123.28
N ALA A 320 5.14 65.03 123.34
CA ALA A 320 4.87 64.35 124.59
C ALA A 320 6.16 64.02 125.34
N LYS A 321 7.29 63.76 124.67
CA LYS A 321 8.62 63.60 125.28
C LYS A 321 9.20 64.92 125.74
N ASP A 322 8.89 66.04 125.10
CA ASP A 322 9.28 67.37 125.55
C ASP A 322 8.43 67.80 126.75
N ARG A 323 7.10 67.59 126.69
CA ARG A 323 6.22 67.65 127.87
C ARG A 323 6.66 66.67 128.97
N ALA A 324 7.14 65.48 128.58
CA ALA A 324 7.69 64.50 129.50
C ALA A 324 9.16 64.77 129.87
N ARG A 325 9.89 65.71 129.27
CA ARG A 325 11.19 66.20 129.77
C ARG A 325 10.94 67.25 130.85
N GLU A 326 9.94 68.11 130.64
CA GLU A 326 9.39 69.00 131.67
C GLU A 326 8.82 68.20 132.84
N GLN A 327 8.05 67.12 132.58
CA GLN A 327 7.55 66.22 133.61
C GLN A 327 8.60 65.21 134.10
N ALA A 328 9.64 64.84 133.35
CA ALA A 328 10.73 63.97 133.83
C ALA A 328 11.74 64.74 134.68
N LEU A 329 11.79 66.06 134.65
CA LEU A 329 12.48 66.81 135.71
C LEU A 329 11.73 66.68 137.06
N ILE A 330 10.41 66.50 137.00
CA ILE A 330 9.51 66.25 138.15
C ILE A 330 9.49 64.76 138.54
N ASP A 331 9.49 63.83 137.59
CA ASP A 331 9.45 62.37 137.78
C ASP A 331 10.85 61.73 137.96
N ARG A 332 11.96 62.43 137.66
CA ARG A 332 13.34 61.99 138.02
C ARG A 332 13.62 62.08 139.52
N MET A 333 12.77 62.78 140.27
CA MET A 333 12.63 62.66 141.72
C MET A 333 11.81 61.45 142.15
N SER A 334 10.99 60.85 141.27
CA SER A 334 10.00 59.82 141.62
C SER A 334 10.20 58.45 140.94
N ARG A 335 11.23 58.27 140.09
CA ARG A 335 11.52 56.99 139.39
C ARG A 335 12.98 56.57 139.52
N TYR A 336 13.51 56.70 140.74
CA TYR A 336 14.57 55.82 141.26
C TYR A 336 14.02 54.50 141.82
N GLU A 337 12.69 54.29 141.79
CA GLU A 337 12.08 53.14 142.46
C GLU A 337 11.70 51.96 141.54
N GLU A 338 11.32 52.09 140.28
CA GLU A 338 10.68 50.94 139.60
C GLU A 338 11.00 50.79 138.09
N ILE A 339 12.27 50.54 137.78
CA ILE A 339 12.68 49.90 136.51
C ILE A 339 13.09 48.45 136.82
N GLY A 340 12.10 47.56 136.74
CA GLY A 340 12.26 46.10 136.66
C GLY A 340 12.00 45.61 135.24
N GLN A 341 13.07 45.44 134.48
CA GLN A 341 13.31 44.54 133.33
C GLN A 341 12.14 43.65 132.85
N GLN A 342 11.71 43.76 131.58
CA GLN A 342 12.22 43.04 130.38
C GLN A 342 11.79 41.56 130.26
N TRP A 343 11.83 41.06 129.01
CA TRP A 343 11.77 39.65 128.54
C TRP A 343 10.35 39.14 128.22
N ALA A 344 10.08 38.37 127.18
CA ALA A 344 10.79 37.81 126.03
C ALA A 344 9.70 37.21 125.11
N ASP A 345 10.00 36.93 123.83
CA ASP A 345 9.53 35.74 123.09
C ASP A 345 9.30 36.02 121.60
N SER A 346 10.33 35.71 120.80
CA SER A 346 10.19 35.45 119.37
C SER A 346 10.99 34.20 119.01
N GLY A 347 10.33 33.17 118.47
CA GLY A 347 10.97 31.96 117.96
C GLY A 347 10.38 31.53 116.61
N ALA A 348 11.16 31.68 115.53
CA ALA A 348 10.76 31.58 114.13
C ALA A 348 11.21 30.29 113.38
N GLY A 349 11.47 29.18 114.08
CA GLY A 349 12.12 27.99 113.48
C GLY A 349 11.20 26.94 112.83
N LYS A 350 9.89 26.95 113.10
CA LYS A 350 9.01 25.81 112.72
C LYS A 350 8.41 25.92 111.30
N LYS A 351 8.24 27.14 110.76
CA LYS A 351 7.57 27.38 109.47
C LYS A 351 8.43 27.15 108.23
N GLN A 352 9.76 27.17 108.35
CA GLN A 352 10.66 26.97 107.20
C GLN A 352 10.75 25.50 106.77
N ARG A 353 10.76 24.57 107.74
CA ARG A 353 10.90 23.13 107.47
C ARG A 353 9.71 22.51 106.73
N GLU A 354 8.50 23.01 106.98
CA GLU A 354 7.27 22.52 106.33
C GLU A 354 7.14 23.02 104.88
N ALA A 355 7.70 24.18 104.56
CA ALA A 355 7.67 24.74 103.21
C ALA A 355 8.62 23.99 102.24
N GLU A 356 9.78 23.54 102.73
CA GLU A 356 10.77 22.80 101.94
C GLU A 356 10.25 21.40 101.54
N LEU A 357 9.64 20.67 102.48
CA LEU A 357 9.03 19.34 102.24
C LEU A 357 7.85 19.37 101.24
N ALA A 358 7.10 20.48 101.20
CA ALA A 358 6.00 20.65 100.25
C ALA A 358 6.49 20.89 98.82
N LEU A 359 7.64 21.55 98.67
CA LEU A 359 8.25 21.87 97.38
C LEU A 359 8.87 20.64 96.72
N GLU A 360 9.60 19.81 97.47
CA GLU A 360 10.18 18.56 96.97
C GLU A 360 9.11 17.57 96.44
N ARG A 361 7.99 17.44 97.13
CA ARG A 361 6.87 16.58 96.70
C ARG A 361 6.22 17.03 95.39
N LYS A 362 6.29 18.32 95.06
CA LYS A 362 5.75 18.86 93.81
C LYS A 362 6.68 18.57 92.63
N ILE A 363 7.99 18.73 92.85
CA ILE A 363 9.03 18.47 91.84
C ILE A 363 9.01 16.99 91.40
N LEU A 364 8.87 16.05 92.34
CA LEU A 364 8.82 14.62 92.02
C LEU A 364 7.60 14.22 91.17
N ARG A 365 6.44 14.85 91.38
CA ARG A 365 5.25 14.60 90.56
C ARG A 365 5.37 15.18 89.15
N GLU A 366 5.95 16.37 89.02
CA GLU A 366 6.17 17.00 87.71
C GLU A 366 7.20 16.22 86.87
N ALA A 367 8.23 15.66 87.51
CA ALA A 367 9.19 14.77 86.84
C ALA A 367 8.53 13.48 86.32
N GLN A 368 7.74 12.80 87.15
CA GLN A 368 7.01 11.58 86.75
C GLN A 368 6.00 11.82 85.62
N ALA A 369 5.29 12.96 85.65
CA ALA A 369 4.35 13.32 84.60
C ALA A 369 5.05 13.60 83.26
N LYS A 370 6.26 14.16 83.30
CA LYS A 370 7.05 14.41 82.09
C LYS A 370 7.58 13.12 81.47
N ASP A 371 8.12 12.21 82.29
CA ASP A 371 8.62 10.91 81.81
C ASP A 371 7.50 10.08 81.18
N GLN A 372 6.29 10.10 81.78
CA GLN A 372 5.12 9.42 81.21
C GLN A 372 4.69 10.03 79.86
N ALA A 373 4.70 11.36 79.74
CA ALA A 373 4.34 12.06 78.50
C ALA A 373 5.37 11.86 77.37
N ASP A 374 6.64 11.62 77.70
CA ASP A 374 7.68 11.30 76.73
C ASP A 374 7.57 9.82 76.28
N ILE A 375 7.29 8.89 77.20
CA ILE A 375 7.00 7.48 76.86
C ILE A 375 5.77 7.34 75.95
N ASP A 376 4.69 8.08 76.24
CA ASP A 376 3.46 8.04 75.42
C ASP A 376 3.69 8.63 74.02
N ARG A 377 4.56 9.65 73.88
CA ARG A 377 4.97 10.17 72.58
C ARG A 377 5.78 9.15 71.79
N GLU A 378 6.77 8.51 72.41
CA GLU A 378 7.56 7.46 71.75
C GLU A 378 6.71 6.28 71.28
N ASN A 379 5.71 5.88 72.08
CA ASN A 379 4.80 4.80 71.72
C ASN A 379 3.90 5.19 70.54
N ASN A 380 3.33 6.39 70.55
CA ASN A 380 2.54 6.91 69.43
C ASN A 380 3.37 7.02 68.14
N ASP A 381 4.60 7.52 68.22
CA ASP A 381 5.48 7.62 67.05
C ASP A 381 5.84 6.24 66.48
N LYS A 382 6.11 5.25 67.35
CA LYS A 382 6.34 3.85 66.95
C LYS A 382 5.10 3.23 66.29
N GLU A 383 3.91 3.48 66.83
CA GLU A 383 2.66 2.99 66.25
C GLU A 383 2.37 3.64 64.88
N GLN A 384 2.59 4.95 64.75
CA GLN A 384 2.45 5.64 63.47
C GLN A 384 3.44 5.13 62.42
N LEU A 385 4.69 4.90 62.79
CA LEU A 385 5.69 4.27 61.91
C LEU A 385 5.24 2.88 61.45
N ARG A 386 4.68 2.07 62.37
CA ARG A 386 4.15 0.74 62.03
C ARG A 386 2.99 0.82 61.05
N LEU A 387 2.06 1.75 61.27
CA LEU A 387 0.86 1.94 60.46
C LEU A 387 1.21 2.46 59.06
N ASN A 388 2.14 3.42 58.98
CA ASN A 388 2.65 3.95 57.72
C ASN A 388 3.41 2.87 56.92
N LYS A 389 4.25 2.06 57.58
CA LYS A 389 4.93 0.91 56.96
C LYS A 389 3.94 -0.11 56.40
N LYS A 390 2.85 -0.38 57.13
CA LYS A 390 1.77 -1.28 56.67
C LYS A 390 1.06 -0.71 55.44
N MET A 391 0.70 0.58 55.46
CA MET A 391 0.08 1.27 54.33
C MET A 391 0.97 1.27 53.08
N MET A 392 2.27 1.52 53.22
CA MET A 392 3.22 1.42 52.10
C MET A 392 3.31 -0.02 51.55
N MET A 393 3.30 -1.03 52.43
CA MET A 393 3.34 -2.42 51.99
C MET A 393 2.06 -2.81 51.21
N GLU A 394 0.89 -2.39 51.69
CA GLU A 394 -0.39 -2.67 51.03
C GLU A 394 -0.51 -1.94 49.68
N THR A 395 -0.09 -0.68 49.61
CA THR A 395 -0.05 0.09 48.35
C THR A 395 0.92 -0.51 47.35
N ASN A 396 2.12 -0.93 47.77
CA ASN A 396 3.07 -1.64 46.91
C ASN A 396 2.51 -2.99 46.42
N LYS A 397 1.84 -3.76 47.29
CA LYS A 397 1.16 -5.00 46.88
C LYS A 397 0.07 -4.74 45.84
N LYS A 398 -0.76 -3.70 46.03
CA LYS A 398 -1.79 -3.31 45.06
C LYS A 398 -1.17 -2.90 43.72
N MET A 399 -0.13 -2.07 43.73
CA MET A 399 0.58 -1.68 42.50
C MET A 399 1.21 -2.87 41.77
N ALA A 400 1.83 -3.80 42.51
CA ALA A 400 2.40 -5.02 41.94
C ALA A 400 1.32 -5.92 41.31
N PHE A 401 0.17 -6.08 41.99
CA PHE A 401 -0.96 -6.84 41.47
C PHE A 401 -1.57 -6.19 40.21
N GLU A 402 -1.76 -4.88 40.21
CA GLU A 402 -2.24 -4.16 39.02
C GLU A 402 -1.26 -4.25 37.86
N LYS A 403 0.05 -4.13 38.12
CA LYS A 403 1.08 -4.32 37.11
C LYS A 403 1.01 -5.73 36.52
N ALA A 404 0.97 -6.76 37.35
CA ALA A 404 0.81 -8.15 36.89
C ALA A 404 -0.48 -8.35 36.09
N ARG A 405 -1.59 -7.69 36.48
CA ARG A 405 -2.84 -7.72 35.73
C ARG A 405 -2.72 -7.06 34.35
N ARG A 406 -2.05 -5.91 34.27
CA ARG A 406 -1.77 -5.22 32.99
C ARG A 406 -0.88 -6.06 32.09
N ASP A 407 0.19 -6.62 32.65
CA ASP A 407 1.15 -7.45 31.91
C ASP A 407 0.47 -8.71 31.38
N LYS A 408 -0.38 -9.37 32.20
CA LYS A 408 -1.19 -10.51 31.74
C LYS A 408 -2.18 -10.12 30.64
N ALA A 409 -2.92 -9.03 30.80
CA ALA A 409 -3.85 -8.56 29.78
C ALA A 409 -3.14 -8.16 28.47
N GLN A 410 -1.91 -7.67 28.55
CA GLN A 410 -1.09 -7.39 27.38
C GLN A 410 -0.59 -8.69 26.73
N ALA A 411 -0.09 -9.64 27.51
CA ALA A 411 0.31 -10.95 27.01
C ALA A 411 -0.85 -11.71 26.33
N ASP A 412 -2.06 -11.63 26.88
CA ASP A 412 -3.27 -12.23 26.28
C ASP A 412 -3.59 -11.58 24.93
N LYS A 413 -3.49 -10.24 24.81
CA LYS A 413 -3.66 -9.53 23.54
C LYS A 413 -2.58 -9.92 22.52
N ASP A 414 -1.33 -9.95 22.95
CA ASP A 414 -0.20 -10.28 22.08
C ASP A 414 -0.31 -11.74 21.60
N SER A 415 -0.78 -12.66 22.44
CA SER A 415 -1.11 -14.04 22.07
C SER A 415 -2.22 -14.11 21.01
N ILE A 416 -3.29 -13.33 21.16
CA ILE A 416 -4.37 -13.25 20.15
C ILE A 416 -3.82 -12.73 18.82
N TYR A 417 -2.99 -11.67 18.84
CA TYR A 417 -2.38 -11.14 17.62
C TYR A 417 -1.42 -12.15 16.97
N ALA A 418 -0.56 -12.80 17.75
CA ALA A 418 0.37 -13.82 17.25
C ALA A 418 -0.37 -15.00 16.59
N ASN A 419 -1.45 -15.49 17.23
CA ASN A 419 -2.27 -16.55 16.67
C ASN A 419 -3.00 -16.13 15.39
N ARG A 420 -3.51 -14.89 15.35
CA ARG A 420 -4.14 -14.34 14.15
C ARG A 420 -3.15 -14.22 12.99
N PHE A 421 -1.96 -13.70 13.24
CA PHE A 421 -0.90 -13.62 12.24
C PHE A 421 -0.45 -15.00 11.74
N ARG A 422 -0.34 -15.99 12.64
CA ARG A 422 -0.03 -17.37 12.24
C ARG A 422 -1.13 -17.92 11.33
N ARG A 423 -2.40 -17.77 11.72
CA ARG A 423 -3.55 -18.26 10.94
C ARG A 423 -3.67 -17.57 9.58
N GLU A 424 -3.48 -16.25 9.53
CA GLU A 424 -3.47 -15.49 8.27
C GLU A 424 -2.28 -15.89 7.38
N GLY A 425 -1.11 -16.15 7.97
CA GLY A 425 0.06 -16.65 7.24
C GLY A 425 -0.13 -18.07 6.69
N GLU A 426 -0.72 -18.97 7.47
CA GLU A 426 -1.07 -20.33 7.04
C GLU A 426 -2.13 -20.30 5.93
N ALA A 427 -3.16 -19.46 6.06
CA ALA A 427 -4.19 -19.29 5.04
C ALA A 427 -3.61 -18.75 3.73
N PHE A 428 -2.74 -17.73 3.80
CA PHE A 428 -2.06 -17.18 2.63
C PHE A 428 -1.15 -18.22 1.97
N GLY A 429 -0.41 -19.01 2.77
CA GLY A 429 0.41 -20.11 2.27
C GLY A 429 -0.41 -21.17 1.54
N ALA A 430 -1.55 -21.58 2.11
CA ALA A 430 -2.46 -22.53 1.49
C ALA A 430 -3.05 -21.99 0.18
N GLU A 431 -3.43 -20.71 0.14
CA GLU A 431 -3.97 -20.06 -1.07
C GLU A 431 -2.91 -20.00 -2.20
N GLU A 432 -1.66 -19.65 -1.87
CA GLU A 432 -0.54 -19.69 -2.82
C GLU A 432 -0.26 -21.12 -3.33
N GLU A 433 -0.33 -22.14 -2.47
CA GLU A 433 -0.18 -23.53 -2.91
C GLU A 433 -1.28 -23.96 -3.87
N VAL A 434 -2.54 -23.63 -3.58
CA VAL A 434 -3.68 -23.89 -4.48
C VAL A 434 -3.47 -23.19 -5.82
N ARG A 435 -3.10 -21.91 -5.82
CA ARG A 435 -2.84 -21.15 -7.05
C ARG A 435 -1.73 -21.79 -7.88
N LYS A 436 -0.65 -22.23 -7.22
CA LYS A 436 0.46 -22.93 -7.88
C LYS A 436 0.06 -24.29 -8.42
N GLN A 437 -0.83 -25.01 -7.74
CA GLN A 437 -1.40 -26.27 -8.24
C GLN A 437 -2.28 -26.03 -9.47
N GLU A 438 -3.11 -24.98 -9.47
CA GLU A 438 -3.93 -24.60 -10.63
C GLU A 438 -3.07 -24.20 -11.83
N GLU A 439 -2.02 -23.38 -11.62
CA GLU A 439 -1.07 -23.02 -12.68
C GLU A 439 -0.37 -24.25 -13.26
N ARG A 440 0.04 -25.20 -12.40
CA ARG A 440 0.60 -26.49 -12.84
C ARG A 440 -0.43 -27.34 -13.58
N GLY A 441 -1.69 -27.35 -13.14
CA GLY A 441 -2.79 -28.04 -13.81
C GLY A 441 -3.04 -27.50 -15.21
N LYS A 442 -3.11 -26.16 -15.36
CA LYS A 442 -3.22 -25.48 -16.66
C LYS A 442 -2.03 -25.78 -17.56
N ALA A 443 -0.81 -25.77 -17.03
CA ALA A 443 0.39 -26.12 -17.79
C ALA A 443 0.36 -27.58 -18.27
N ARG A 444 -0.09 -28.52 -17.43
CA ARG A 444 -0.27 -29.94 -17.82
C ARG A 444 -1.31 -30.09 -18.93
N ALA A 445 -2.48 -29.49 -18.77
CA ALA A 445 -3.55 -29.52 -19.77
C ALA A 445 -3.07 -28.93 -21.11
N HIS A 446 -2.31 -27.83 -21.08
CA HIS A 446 -1.72 -27.25 -22.28
C HIS A 446 -0.68 -28.16 -22.94
N CYS A 447 0.18 -28.83 -22.15
CA CYS A 447 1.12 -29.82 -22.66
C CYS A 447 0.42 -31.04 -23.29
N GLU A 448 -0.68 -31.50 -22.70
CA GLU A 448 -1.50 -32.59 -23.27
C GLU A 448 -2.15 -32.17 -24.59
N LEU A 449 -2.69 -30.95 -24.65
CA LEU A 449 -3.24 -30.39 -25.88
C LEU A 449 -2.17 -30.31 -26.99
N LEU A 450 -0.96 -29.85 -26.66
CA LEU A 450 0.17 -29.82 -27.60
C LEU A 450 0.55 -31.22 -28.08
N LYS A 451 0.53 -32.24 -27.20
CA LYS A 451 0.77 -33.63 -27.62
C LYS A 451 -0.28 -34.11 -28.60
N LEU A 452 -1.56 -33.84 -28.34
CA LEU A 452 -2.64 -34.19 -29.26
C LEU A 452 -2.48 -33.51 -30.62
N GLN A 453 -2.13 -32.22 -30.64
CA GLN A 453 -1.85 -31.50 -31.89
C GLN A 453 -0.65 -32.07 -32.64
N MET A 454 0.42 -32.48 -31.92
CA MET A 454 1.57 -33.13 -32.53
C MET A 454 1.22 -34.51 -33.08
N GLU A 455 0.37 -35.28 -32.41
CA GLU A 455 -0.13 -36.56 -32.90
C GLU A 455 -1.02 -36.38 -34.12
N GLU A 456 -1.91 -35.39 -34.12
CA GLU A 456 -2.74 -35.02 -35.26
C GLU A 456 -1.91 -34.56 -36.46
N GLN A 457 -0.89 -33.73 -36.24
CA GLN A 457 0.06 -33.38 -37.30
C GLN A 457 0.83 -34.59 -37.82
N LYS A 458 1.20 -35.53 -36.94
CA LYS A 458 1.85 -36.77 -37.36
C LYS A 458 0.91 -37.67 -38.15
N THR A 459 -0.38 -37.75 -37.82
CA THR A 459 -1.35 -38.52 -38.61
C THR A 459 -1.63 -37.85 -39.95
N LEU A 460 -1.76 -36.52 -39.98
CA LEU A 460 -1.86 -35.73 -41.21
C LEU A 460 -0.62 -35.88 -42.10
N GLN A 461 0.60 -35.85 -41.54
CA GLN A 461 1.83 -36.09 -42.30
C GLN A 461 1.97 -37.53 -42.79
N LYS A 462 1.47 -38.52 -42.03
CA LYS A 462 1.45 -39.92 -42.46
C LYS A 462 0.41 -40.19 -43.54
N ARG A 463 -0.69 -39.44 -43.56
CA ARG A 463 -1.72 -39.51 -44.61
C ARG A 463 -1.35 -38.59 -45.78
N VAL A 464 -0.57 -39.13 -46.71
CA VAL A 464 -0.50 -38.59 -48.07
C VAL A 464 -1.60 -39.27 -48.90
N ASP A 465 -2.85 -39.03 -48.50
CA ASP A 465 -4.01 -39.53 -49.23
C ASP A 465 -4.45 -38.45 -50.22
N MET A 466 -4.84 -38.83 -51.44
CA MET A 466 -5.51 -37.88 -52.33
C MET A 466 -6.78 -37.37 -51.66
N SER A 467 -7.03 -36.07 -51.73
CA SER A 467 -8.27 -35.49 -51.22
C SER A 467 -9.48 -36.14 -51.90
N GLU A 468 -10.65 -36.15 -51.25
CA GLU A 468 -11.89 -36.70 -51.83
C GLU A 468 -12.21 -36.11 -53.21
N THR A 469 -11.92 -34.83 -53.39
CA THR A 469 -12.02 -34.11 -54.66
C THR A 469 -11.05 -34.63 -55.72
N GLU A 470 -9.78 -34.85 -55.37
CA GLU A 470 -8.78 -35.42 -56.29
C GLU A 470 -9.07 -36.89 -56.60
N MET A 471 -9.54 -37.68 -55.62
CA MET A 471 -10.04 -39.03 -55.87
C MET A 471 -11.23 -39.03 -56.83
N SER A 472 -12.13 -38.05 -56.75
CA SER A 472 -13.27 -37.96 -57.65
C SER A 472 -12.86 -37.60 -59.09
N LEU A 473 -11.88 -36.71 -59.25
CA LEU A 473 -11.30 -36.33 -60.54
C LEU A 473 -10.51 -37.48 -61.18
N ASN A 474 -9.74 -38.20 -60.36
CA ASN A 474 -8.92 -39.32 -60.80
C ASN A 474 -9.68 -40.66 -60.78
N ARG A 475 -10.99 -40.65 -60.52
CA ARG A 475 -11.79 -41.86 -60.32
C ARG A 475 -11.74 -42.82 -61.50
N ALA A 476 -11.76 -42.31 -62.72
CA ALA A 476 -11.65 -43.11 -63.94
C ALA A 476 -10.29 -43.83 -64.05
N GLN A 477 -9.20 -43.18 -63.63
CA GLN A 477 -7.85 -43.76 -63.63
C GLN A 477 -7.67 -44.77 -62.48
N MET A 478 -8.23 -44.49 -61.30
CA MET A 478 -8.23 -45.40 -60.16
C MET A 478 -9.04 -46.67 -60.44
N ASP A 479 -10.22 -46.51 -61.06
CA ASP A 479 -11.05 -47.63 -61.50
C ASP A 479 -10.34 -48.48 -62.56
N LEU A 480 -9.59 -47.86 -63.49
CA LEU A 480 -8.78 -48.57 -64.47
C LEU A 480 -7.67 -49.40 -63.80
N ILE A 481 -6.96 -48.83 -62.82
CA ILE A 481 -5.91 -49.52 -62.07
C ILE A 481 -6.47 -50.70 -61.25
N LEU A 482 -7.68 -50.56 -60.70
CA LEU A 482 -8.32 -51.59 -59.87
C LEU A 482 -9.05 -52.67 -60.67
N LYS A 483 -9.62 -52.34 -61.83
CA LYS A 483 -10.43 -53.26 -62.66
C LYS A 483 -9.62 -53.96 -63.76
N ASP A 484 -8.49 -53.40 -64.20
CA ASP A 484 -7.60 -54.04 -65.18
C ASP A 484 -6.40 -54.72 -64.49
N PRO A 485 -6.42 -56.07 -64.37
CA PRO A 485 -5.39 -56.82 -63.66
C PRO A 485 -4.01 -56.74 -64.33
N VAL A 486 -3.94 -56.49 -65.64
CA VAL A 486 -2.67 -56.40 -66.39
C VAL A 486 -1.96 -55.10 -66.07
N THR A 487 -2.71 -54.01 -66.00
CA THR A 487 -2.17 -52.67 -65.70
C THR A 487 -1.81 -52.54 -64.22
N GLY A 488 -2.64 -53.07 -63.32
CA GLY A 488 -2.32 -53.17 -61.89
C GLY A 488 -1.06 -53.99 -61.59
N ALA A 489 -0.89 -55.16 -62.24
CA ALA A 489 0.31 -55.99 -62.08
C ALA A 489 1.60 -55.31 -62.58
N LYS A 490 1.54 -54.56 -63.69
CA LYS A 490 2.68 -53.77 -64.20
C LYS A 490 3.11 -52.67 -63.22
N ILE A 491 2.16 -51.99 -62.57
CA ILE A 491 2.43 -50.95 -61.58
C ILE A 491 3.03 -51.56 -60.30
N MET A 492 2.48 -52.66 -59.80
CA MET A 492 3.03 -53.37 -58.63
C MET A 492 4.45 -53.92 -58.89
N LYS A 493 4.73 -54.40 -60.11
CA LYS A 493 6.08 -54.82 -60.52
C LYS A 493 7.07 -53.64 -60.53
N LYS A 494 6.66 -52.47 -61.01
CA LYS A 494 7.46 -51.23 -60.98
C LYS A 494 7.69 -50.67 -59.58
N LEU A 495 6.76 -50.87 -58.64
CA LEU A 495 6.88 -50.45 -57.24
C LEU A 495 7.76 -51.39 -56.40
N THR A 496 7.78 -52.67 -56.73
CA THR A 496 8.61 -53.69 -56.06
C THR A 496 10.01 -53.82 -56.66
N GLU A 497 10.22 -53.37 -57.90
CA GLU A 497 11.55 -53.08 -58.45
C GLU A 497 12.22 -52.00 -57.61
N LYS A 498 13.04 -52.41 -56.63
CA LYS A 498 13.95 -51.53 -55.92
C LYS A 498 14.78 -50.76 -56.95
N LYS A 499 14.45 -49.49 -57.12
CA LYS A 499 15.26 -48.54 -57.87
C LYS A 499 16.56 -48.37 -57.09
N GLU A 500 17.56 -49.20 -57.38
CA GLU A 500 18.93 -48.95 -56.96
C GLU A 500 19.33 -47.60 -57.56
N MET A 501 19.24 -46.57 -56.73
CA MET A 501 19.66 -45.23 -57.09
C MET A 501 21.17 -45.31 -57.29
N LYS A 502 21.63 -45.37 -58.55
CA LYS A 502 23.05 -45.30 -58.88
C LYS A 502 23.64 -44.11 -58.11
N GLN A 503 24.69 -44.38 -57.32
CA GLN A 503 25.31 -43.46 -56.36
C GLN A 503 25.71 -42.08 -56.92
N SER A 504 25.68 -41.87 -58.24
CA SER A 504 26.07 -40.63 -58.89
C SER A 504 25.08 -39.46 -58.75
N VAL A 505 23.85 -39.67 -58.27
CA VAL A 505 22.87 -38.57 -58.05
C VAL A 505 22.64 -38.24 -56.57
N ALA A 506 22.99 -39.16 -55.66
CA ALA A 506 22.84 -38.97 -54.21
C ALA A 506 23.79 -37.89 -53.63
N PHE A 507 24.79 -37.44 -54.38
CA PHE A 507 25.76 -36.44 -53.92
C PHE A 507 25.38 -34.98 -54.22
N LYS A 508 24.34 -34.72 -55.03
CA LYS A 508 23.99 -33.34 -55.43
C LYS A 508 22.96 -32.64 -54.54
N TYR A 509 22.37 -33.33 -53.56
CA TYR A 509 21.32 -32.78 -52.70
C TYR A 509 21.63 -32.79 -51.19
N LYS A 510 22.91 -32.92 -50.80
CA LYS A 510 23.33 -32.79 -49.39
C LYS A 510 23.93 -31.43 -49.02
N SER A 511 24.09 -30.49 -49.94
CA SER A 511 24.84 -29.24 -49.65
C SER A 511 24.00 -27.97 -49.43
N ASN A 512 22.66 -28.01 -49.49
CA ASN A 512 21.84 -26.79 -49.32
C ASN A 512 20.84 -26.83 -48.15
N VAL A 513 21.26 -27.35 -46.99
CA VAL A 513 20.54 -27.08 -45.72
C VAL A 513 21.49 -26.32 -44.79
N PRO A 514 21.42 -24.98 -44.73
CA PRO A 514 22.13 -24.20 -43.72
C PRO A 514 21.48 -24.44 -42.36
N GLY A 515 22.24 -24.90 -41.36
CA GLY A 515 21.85 -24.73 -39.95
C GLY A 515 21.84 -25.96 -39.03
N LEU A 516 22.47 -27.08 -39.36
CA LEU A 516 22.68 -28.18 -38.39
C LEU A 516 24.17 -28.37 -38.08
N THR A 517 24.73 -27.44 -37.33
CA THR A 517 25.94 -27.70 -36.53
C THR A 517 25.51 -28.37 -35.22
N MET A 518 25.63 -29.68 -35.16
CA MET A 518 25.68 -30.41 -33.89
C MET A 518 27.02 -30.09 -33.24
N ASN A 519 27.00 -29.36 -32.13
CA ASN A 519 28.15 -29.32 -31.21
C ASN A 519 28.06 -30.54 -30.29
N ASN A 520 29.15 -31.32 -30.28
CA ASN A 520 29.44 -32.31 -29.24
C ASN A 520 29.69 -31.63 -27.89
#